data_AF-F3FCU1-F1
#
_entry.id   AF-F3FCU1-F1
#
_cell.length_a   1.000
_cell.length_b   1.000
_cell.length_c   1.000
_cell.angle_alpha   90.00
_cell.angle_beta   90.00
_cell.angle_gamma   90.00
#
_symmetry.space_group_name_H-M   'P 1'
#
loop_
_entity.id
_entity.type
_entity.pdbx_description
1 polymer ?
#
loop_
_entity_poly.entity_id
_entity_poly.type
_entity_poly.pdbx_seq_one_letter_code
_entity_poly.pdbx_strand_id
1 'polypeptide(L)' 'MPLPSMKDQFAALIAVPSVSCTQPSLDQSNRPVIDLLAGWLGDLGFACDIQQVSPGKFNLLATYGTGPGGSGTG' A
#
# COMPACT_ATOMS: atom_id res chain seq x y z
N MET A 1 -14.19 4.54 -9.69
CA MET A 1 -13.81 4.37 -11.11
C MET A 1 -13.60 2.87 -11.36
N PRO A 2 -13.70 2.34 -12.58
CA PRO A 2 -13.24 0.97 -12.81
C PRO A 2 -11.74 0.89 -12.51
N LEU A 3 -11.31 -0.17 -11.84
CA LEU A 3 -9.90 -0.42 -11.59
C LEU A 3 -9.13 -0.54 -12.93
N PRO A 4 -7.86 -0.12 -12.98
CA PRO A 4 -7.01 -0.38 -14.15
C PRO A 4 -6.86 -1.88 -14.38
N SER A 5 -6.45 -2.28 -15.59
CA SER A 5 -6.17 -3.69 -15.86
C SER A 5 -5.01 -4.19 -14.98
N MET A 6 -4.91 -5.50 -14.76
CA MET A 6 -3.79 -6.08 -13.99
C MET A 6 -2.42 -5.68 -14.57
N LYS A 7 -2.32 -5.58 -15.91
CA LYS A 7 -1.08 -5.15 -16.58
C LYS A 7 -0.76 -3.69 -16.27
N ASP A 8 -1.77 -2.82 -16.28
CA ASP A 8 -1.59 -1.39 -15.99
C ASP A 8 -1.25 -1.15 -14.51
N GLN A 9 -1.90 -1.88 -13.59
CA GLN A 9 -1.57 -1.84 -12.16
C GLN A 9 -0.11 -2.27 -11.94
N PHE A 10 0.32 -3.36 -12.56
CA PHE A 10 1.70 -3.84 -12.45
C PHE A 10 2.71 -2.87 -13.06
N ALA A 11 2.40 -2.30 -14.22
CA ALA A 11 3.24 -1.27 -14.84
C ALA A 11 3.36 -0.02 -13.95
N ALA A 12 2.26 0.43 -13.35
CA ALA A 12 2.26 1.54 -12.42
C ALA A 12 3.14 1.26 -11.18
N LEU A 13 3.04 0.07 -10.59
CA LEU A 13 3.88 -0.32 -9.45
C LEU A 13 5.37 -0.34 -9.80
N ILE A 14 5.74 -0.85 -10.98
CA ILE A 14 7.15 -0.86 -11.45
C ILE A 14 7.66 0.57 -11.69
N ALA A 15 6.83 1.44 -12.25
CA ALA A 15 7.22 2.81 -12.58
C ALA A 15 7.44 3.68 -11.34
N VAL A 16 6.89 3.30 -10.18
CA VAL A 16 7.00 4.08 -8.96
C VAL A 16 8.34 3.82 -8.26
N PRO A 17 9.17 4.85 -8.04
CA PRO A 17 10.43 4.71 -7.33
C PRO A 17 10.19 4.45 -5.84
N SER A 18 10.70 3.32 -5.32
CA SER A 18 10.54 2.92 -3.91
C SER A 18 11.71 2.08 -3.37
N VAL A 19 12.93 2.34 -3.85
CA VAL A 19 14.12 1.57 -3.46
C VAL A 19 14.38 1.68 -1.94
N SER A 20 14.65 0.56 -1.28
CA SER A 20 15.13 0.55 0.10
C SER A 20 16.63 0.31 0.13
N CYS A 21 17.39 1.21 0.72
CA CYS A 21 18.85 1.18 0.75
C CYS A 21 19.39 1.65 2.11
N THR A 22 20.54 1.12 2.52
CA THR A 22 21.24 1.59 3.72
C THR A 22 21.97 2.91 3.49
N GLN A 23 22.26 3.27 2.22
CA GLN A 23 22.85 4.57 1.87
C GLN A 23 21.73 5.62 1.74
N PRO A 24 21.70 6.68 2.58
CA PRO A 24 20.57 7.61 2.62
C PRO A 24 20.27 8.33 1.31
N SER A 25 21.28 8.57 0.47
CA SER A 25 21.12 9.22 -0.84
C SER A 25 20.40 8.36 -1.88
N LEU A 26 20.35 7.04 -1.67
CA LEU A 26 19.69 6.07 -2.55
C LEU A 26 18.43 5.48 -1.90
N ASP A 27 18.19 5.76 -0.62
CA ASP A 27 17.01 5.31 0.08
C ASP A 27 15.79 6.18 -0.29
N GLN A 28 14.72 5.52 -0.70
CA GLN A 28 13.51 6.18 -1.18
C GLN A 28 12.32 5.78 -0.32
N SER A 29 11.35 6.67 -0.24
CA SER A 29 10.11 6.35 0.45
C SER A 29 9.28 5.35 -0.36
N ASN A 30 8.65 4.38 0.32
CA ASN A 30 7.66 3.50 -0.31
C ASN A 30 6.24 4.09 -0.29
N ARG A 31 6.06 5.31 0.22
CA ARG A 31 4.74 5.94 0.37
C ARG A 31 3.93 5.97 -0.93
N PRO A 32 4.49 6.35 -2.09
CA PRO A 32 3.69 6.41 -3.32
C PRO A 32 3.18 5.02 -3.78
N VAL A 33 3.93 3.95 -3.51
CA VAL A 33 3.47 2.57 -3.76
C VAL A 33 2.33 2.20 -2.83
N ILE A 34 2.45 2.55 -1.54
CA ILE A 34 1.42 2.30 -0.53
C ILE A 34 0.12 3.04 -0.87
N ASP A 35 0.20 4.29 -1.34
CA ASP A 35 -0.98 5.07 -1.73
C ASP A 35 -1.70 4.47 -2.95
N LEU A 36 -0.97 3.96 -3.95
CA LEU A 36 -1.57 3.26 -5.10
C LEU A 36 -2.34 2.01 -4.66
N LEU A 37 -1.70 1.17 -3.83
CA LEU A 37 -2.31 -0.05 -3.33
C LEU A 37 -3.53 0.26 -2.46
N ALA A 38 -3.44 1.24 -1.56
CA ALA A 38 -4.54 1.65 -0.71
C ALA A 38 -5.72 2.21 -1.53
N GLY A 39 -5.46 2.97 -2.60
CA GLY A 39 -6.50 3.44 -3.50
C GLY A 39 -7.25 2.29 -4.18
N TRP A 40 -6.53 1.34 -4.77
CA TRP A 40 -7.15 0.19 -5.44
C TRP A 40 -7.88 -0.74 -4.48
N LEU A 41 -7.29 -1.03 -3.32
CA LEU A 41 -7.92 -1.88 -2.29
C LEU A 41 -9.14 -1.18 -1.67
N GLY A 42 -9.07 0.14 -1.45
CA GLY A 42 -10.21 0.94 -1.01
C GLY A 42 -11.37 0.91 -2.00
N ASP A 43 -11.09 1.05 -3.30
CA ASP A 43 -12.10 0.92 -4.37
C ASP A 43 -12.73 -0.49 -4.41
N LEU A 44 -11.99 -1.52 -3.96
CA LEU A 44 -12.47 -2.89 -3.80
C LEU A 44 -13.23 -3.13 -2.47
N GLY A 45 -13.35 -2.12 -1.61
CA GLY A 45 -14.08 -2.20 -0.34
C GLY A 45 -13.24 -2.67 0.85
N PHE A 46 -11.92 -2.64 0.77
CA PHE A 46 -11.06 -2.89 1.92
C PHE A 46 -11.02 -1.66 2.83
N ALA A 47 -10.94 -1.88 4.15
CA ALA A 47 -10.48 -0.87 5.08
C ALA A 47 -8.95 -0.84 5.08
N CYS A 48 -8.36 0.31 4.78
CA CYS A 48 -6.90 0.48 4.70
C CYS A 48 -6.38 1.34 5.85
N ASP A 49 -5.45 0.81 6.63
CA ASP A 49 -4.66 1.54 7.63
C ASP A 49 -3.20 1.65 7.15
N ILE A 50 -2.71 2.89 7.06
CA ILE A 50 -1.34 3.20 6.61
C ILE A 50 -0.55 3.68 7.81
N GLN A 51 0.50 2.96 8.15
CA GLN A 51 1.30 3.21 9.34
C GLN A 51 2.73 3.58 8.95
N GLN A 52 3.20 4.75 9.41
CA GLN A 52 4.61 5.08 9.28
C GLN A 52 5.41 4.36 10.36
N VAL A 53 6.32 3.48 9.95
CA VAL A 53 7.14 2.68 10.87
C VAL A 53 8.56 3.22 11.02
N SER A 54 9.04 3.97 10.03
CA SER A 54 10.27 4.76 10.11
C SER A 54 10.21 5.93 9.10
N PRO A 55 11.15 6.89 9.13
CA PRO A 55 11.19 7.96 8.13
C PRO A 55 11.16 7.40 6.70
N GLY A 56 10.12 7.73 5.94
CA GLY A 56 9.93 7.27 4.57
C GLY A 56 9.45 5.82 4.40
N LYS A 57 9.34 5.00 5.45
CA LYS A 57 8.89 3.60 5.35
C LYS A 57 7.52 3.43 6.00
N PHE A 58 6.60 2.88 5.21
CA PHE A 58 5.21 2.72 5.57
C PHE A 58 4.77 1.27 5.39
N ASN A 59 3.94 0.80 6.32
CA ASN A 59 3.17 -0.44 6.18
C ASN A 59 1.74 -0.09 5.76
N LEU A 60 1.11 -1.00 5.00
CA LEU A 60 -0.31 -0.95 4.67
C LEU A 60 -0.98 -2.21 5.20
N LEU A 61 -1.97 -2.03 6.07
CA LEU A 61 -2.85 -3.09 6.51
C LEU A 61 -4.19 -2.89 5.80
N ALA A 62 -4.55 -3.83 4.92
CA ALA A 62 -5.82 -3.80 4.21
C ALA A 62 -6.68 -4.99 4.66
N THR A 63 -7.87 -4.71 5.18
CA THR A 63 -8.79 -5.72 5.71
C THR A 63 -10.08 -5.73 4.92
N TYR A 64 -10.56 -6.90 4.53
CA TYR A 64 -11.82 -7.08 3.82
C TYR A 64 -12.78 -7.95 4.62
N GLY A 65 -13.97 -7.40 4.90
CA GLY A 65 -14.99 -8.02 5.74
C GLY A 65 -14.80 -7.78 7.24
N THR A 66 -15.90 -7.84 7.98
CA THR A 66 -15.94 -7.82 9.46
C THR A 66 -16.43 -9.17 9.95
N GLY A 67 -15.52 -10.03 10.41
CA GLY A 67 -15.83 -11.35 10.96
C GLY A 67 -14.83 -11.74 12.05
N PRO A 68 -15.07 -12.78 12.85
CA PRO A 68 -14.32 -13.07 14.09
C PRO A 68 -12.82 -13.37 13.92
N GLY A 69 -12.32 -13.42 12.68
CA GLY A 69 -10.89 -13.53 12.35
C GLY A 69 -10.23 -12.23 11.88
N GLY A 70 -11.00 -11.15 11.69
CA GLY A 70 -10.49 -9.79 11.48
C GLY A 70 -10.34 -9.14 12.84
N SER A 71 -9.13 -9.16 13.39
CA SER A 71 -8.78 -8.68 14.74
C SER A 71 -9.23 -7.24 15.00
N GLY A 72 -10.44 -7.08 15.51
CA GLY A 72 -11.04 -5.78 15.77
C GLY A 72 -12.37 -5.87 16.53
N THR A 73 -12.56 -6.87 17.39
CA THR A 73 -13.53 -6.84 18.50
C THR A 73 -13.18 -7.93 19.50
N GLY A 74 -12.78 -7.50 20.69
CA GLY A 74 -12.44 -8.32 21.87
C GLY A 74 -11.79 -7.43 22.92
#